data_AF-A0AAU4EH68-F1
#
_entry.id   AF-A0AAU4EH68-F1
#
_cell.length_a   1.000
_cell.length_b   1.000
_cell.length_c   1.000
_cell.angle_alpha   90.00
_cell.angle_beta   90.00
_cell.angle_gamma   90.00
#
_symmetry.space_group_name_H-M   'P 1'
#
loop_
_entity.id
_entity.type
_entity.pdbx_description
1 polymer ?
#
loop_
_entity_poly.entity_id
_entity_poly.type
_entity_poly.pdbx_seq_one_letter_code
_entity_poly.pdbx_strand_id
1 'polypeptide(L)'
;MTTAAGDQMGMETDTVDRGAQALADSGTALGTAWRAGDSAIAAGEPAIGTGVLGAAFRGGYTGTSDAVRQSAGFVAPDFAATAEAGRLSAADYAAADQRARAAMAAGR
;
A
#
# COMPACT_ATOMS: atom_id res chain seq x y z
N MET A 1 12.72 16.97 40.68
CA MET A 1 12.67 17.52 39.32
C MET A 1 11.68 16.65 38.56
N THR A 2 10.44 17.12 38.47
CA THR A 2 9.30 16.35 37.96
C THR A 2 9.37 16.35 36.44
N THR A 3 9.69 15.21 35.82
CA THR A 3 9.57 15.02 34.38
C THR A 3 8.08 15.09 34.03
N ALA A 4 7.70 16.12 33.29
CA ALA A 4 6.35 16.24 32.76
C ALA A 4 6.11 15.10 31.77
N ALA A 5 4.95 14.45 31.88
CA ALA A 5 4.55 13.25 31.12
C ALA A 5 4.28 13.50 29.62
N GLY A 6 5.01 14.42 28.97
CA GLY A 6 4.85 14.80 27.56
C GLY A 6 6.11 14.67 26.70
N ASP A 7 7.29 14.45 27.27
CA ASP A 7 8.60 14.37 26.55
C ASP A 7 8.82 13.04 25.78
N GLN A 8 7.77 12.22 25.75
CA GLN A 8 7.65 10.81 25.33
C GLN A 8 7.69 10.40 23.85
N MET A 9 7.24 11.27 22.95
CA MET A 9 6.95 10.87 21.57
C MET A 9 7.68 11.79 20.62
N GLY A 10 8.85 11.36 20.14
CA GLY A 10 9.56 11.94 19.00
C GLY A 10 9.32 11.08 17.77
N MET A 11 8.32 11.41 16.95
CA MET A 11 8.19 10.77 15.64
C MET A 11 9.21 11.40 14.69
N GLU A 12 10.04 10.57 14.07
CA GLU A 12 10.90 11.00 12.97
C GLU A 12 10.07 11.14 11.69
N THR A 13 9.40 12.28 11.52
CA THR A 13 8.50 12.55 10.38
C THR A 13 9.19 12.37 9.04
N ASP A 14 10.46 12.77 8.91
CA ASP A 14 11.25 12.59 7.68
C ASP A 14 11.52 11.11 7.36
N THR A 15 11.65 10.26 8.40
CA THR A 15 11.80 8.81 8.23
C THR A 15 10.47 8.20 7.81
N VAL A 16 9.35 8.64 8.38
CA VAL A 16 8.00 8.20 7.99
C VAL A 16 7.69 8.59 6.55
N ASP A 17 7.98 9.83 6.14
CA ASP A 17 7.72 10.32 4.79
C ASP A 17 8.52 9.53 3.74
N ARG A 18 9.80 9.26 4.00
CA ARG A 18 10.62 8.41 3.12
C ARG A 18 10.08 6.99 3.02
N GLY A 19 9.64 6.41 4.15
CA GLY A 19 9.02 5.09 4.18
C GLY A 19 7.71 5.04 3.39
N ALA A 20 6.85 6.04 3.56
CA ALA A 20 5.62 6.19 2.81
C ALA A 20 5.88 6.34 1.30
N GLN A 21 6.86 7.14 0.91
CA GLN A 21 7.24 7.27 -0.50
C GLN A 21 7.72 5.93 -1.08
N ALA A 22 8.59 5.20 -0.36
CA ALA A 22 9.06 3.89 -0.80
C ALA A 22 7.93 2.86 -0.94
N LEU A 23 6.92 2.90 -0.05
CA LEU A 23 5.72 2.08 -0.16
C LEU A 23 4.91 2.44 -1.42
N ALA A 24 4.69 3.73 -1.68
CA ALA A 24 3.96 4.19 -2.86
C ALA A 24 4.67 3.79 -4.17
N ASP A 25 5.99 3.92 -4.22
CA ASP A 25 6.82 3.53 -5.37
C ASP A 25 6.75 2.01 -5.59
N SER A 26 6.83 1.23 -4.51
CA SER A 26 6.71 -0.24 -4.56
C SER A 26 5.34 -0.69 -5.06
N GLY A 27 4.26 -0.05 -4.57
CA GLY A 27 2.89 -0.31 -5.03
C GLY A 27 2.72 -0.01 -6.53
N THR A 28 3.30 1.08 -7.01
CA THR A 28 3.29 1.47 -8.43
C THR A 28 4.04 0.47 -9.30
N ALA A 29 5.24 0.05 -8.87
CA ALA A 29 6.04 -0.93 -9.58
C ALA A 29 5.34 -2.29 -9.65
N LEU A 30 4.81 -2.76 -8.52
CA LEU A 30 4.07 -4.02 -8.42
C LEU A 30 2.82 -4.00 -9.30
N GLY A 31 2.02 -2.94 -9.24
CA GLY A 31 0.81 -2.80 -10.05
C GLY A 31 1.12 -2.77 -11.55
N THR A 32 2.25 -2.18 -11.94
CA THR A 32 2.70 -2.15 -13.34
C THR A 32 3.14 -3.54 -13.82
N ALA A 33 3.97 -4.22 -13.03
CA ALA A 33 4.41 -5.58 -13.33
C ALA A 33 3.23 -6.56 -13.41
N TRP A 34 2.27 -6.44 -12.48
CA TRP A 34 1.05 -7.24 -12.48
C TRP A 34 0.23 -7.04 -13.76
N ARG A 35 -0.08 -5.79 -14.15
CA ARG A 35 -0.85 -5.52 -15.38
C ARG A 35 -0.17 -6.06 -16.64
N ALA A 36 1.16 -5.96 -16.71
CA ALA A 36 1.91 -6.53 -17.83
C ALA A 36 1.81 -8.05 -17.86
N GLY A 37 1.98 -8.72 -16.71
CA GLY A 37 1.86 -10.17 -16.59
C GLY A 37 0.45 -10.68 -16.88
N ASP A 38 -0.57 -10.04 -16.31
CA ASP A 38 -1.98 -10.42 -16.52
C ASP A 38 -2.39 -10.28 -17.99
N SER A 39 -1.96 -9.21 -18.66
CA SER A 39 -2.18 -9.04 -20.10
C SER A 39 -1.53 -10.15 -20.94
N ALA A 40 -0.28 -10.53 -20.61
CA ALA A 40 0.40 -11.62 -21.29
C ALA A 40 -0.28 -12.99 -21.05
N ILE A 41 -0.77 -13.24 -19.83
CA ILE A 41 -1.54 -14.44 -19.49
C ILE A 41 -2.85 -14.47 -20.27
N ALA A 42 -3.62 -13.38 -20.22
CA ALA A 42 -4.90 -13.25 -20.92
C ALA A 42 -4.76 -13.44 -22.44
N ALA A 43 -3.66 -12.97 -23.04
CA ALA A 43 -3.36 -13.21 -24.45
C ALA A 43 -3.10 -14.69 -24.79
N GLY A 44 -2.64 -15.48 -23.81
CA GLY A 44 -2.40 -16.93 -23.96
C GLY A 44 -3.61 -17.81 -23.67
N GLU A 45 -4.59 -17.33 -22.88
CA GLU A 45 -5.80 -18.08 -22.52
C GLU A 45 -6.64 -18.62 -23.70
N PRO A 46 -6.71 -17.97 -24.88
CA PRO A 46 -7.38 -18.55 -26.04
C PRO A 46 -6.80 -19.91 -26.45
N ALA A 47 -5.49 -20.13 -26.25
CA ALA A 47 -4.81 -21.38 -26.61
C ALA A 47 -5.24 -22.59 -25.78
N ILE A 48 -5.93 -22.39 -24.64
CA ILE A 48 -6.58 -23.46 -23.89
C ILE A 48 -7.63 -24.19 -24.76
N GLY A 49 -8.20 -23.48 -25.74
CA GLY A 49 -9.18 -24.03 -26.67
C GLY A 49 -10.54 -24.33 -26.03
N THR A 50 -11.41 -24.93 -26.84
CA THR A 50 -12.81 -25.27 -26.50
C THR A 50 -13.13 -26.76 -26.67
N GLY A 51 -12.14 -27.57 -27.10
CA GLY A 51 -12.29 -29.01 -27.16
C GLY A 51 -12.40 -29.65 -25.77
N VAL A 52 -12.66 -30.96 -25.73
CA VAL A 52 -12.91 -31.71 -24.48
C VAL A 52 -11.83 -31.47 -23.41
N LEU A 53 -10.56 -31.52 -23.81
CA LEU A 53 -9.43 -31.25 -22.89
C LEU A 53 -9.42 -29.79 -22.39
N GLY A 54 -9.64 -28.82 -23.28
CA GLY A 54 -9.69 -27.40 -22.94
C GLY A 54 -10.85 -27.08 -21.99
N ALA A 55 -12.03 -27.65 -22.23
CA ALA A 55 -13.19 -27.51 -21.35
C ALA A 55 -12.94 -28.09 -19.95
N ALA A 56 -12.33 -29.29 -19.88
CA ALA A 56 -11.95 -29.90 -18.60
C ALA A 56 -10.92 -29.06 -17.84
N PHE A 57 -9.92 -28.51 -18.54
CA PHE A 57 -8.90 -27.66 -17.93
C PHE A 57 -9.46 -26.30 -17.46
N ARG A 58 -10.31 -25.64 -18.28
CA ARG A 58 -10.93 -24.34 -17.93
C ARG A 58 -11.67 -24.40 -16.61
N GLY A 59 -12.35 -25.52 -16.31
CA GLY A 59 -13.08 -25.70 -15.06
C GLY A 59 -12.22 -25.46 -13.80
N GLY A 60 -10.98 -25.94 -13.78
CA GLY A 60 -10.05 -25.70 -12.67
C GLY A 60 -9.28 -24.37 -12.80
N TYR A 61 -8.94 -24.00 -14.04
CA TYR A 61 -8.17 -22.81 -14.34
C TYR A 61 -8.91 -21.53 -13.95
N THR A 62 -10.16 -21.34 -14.40
CA THR A 62 -10.92 -20.09 -14.23
C THR A 62 -11.07 -19.70 -12.76
N GLY A 63 -11.47 -20.63 -11.89
CA GLY A 63 -11.63 -20.31 -10.46
C GLY A 63 -10.32 -19.87 -9.80
N THR A 64 -9.19 -20.49 -10.18
CA THR A 64 -7.88 -20.16 -9.64
C THR A 64 -7.36 -18.83 -10.21
N SER A 65 -7.49 -18.62 -11.52
CA SER A 65 -7.01 -17.40 -12.17
C SER A 65 -7.82 -16.18 -11.75
N ASP A 66 -9.14 -16.30 -11.57
CA ASP A 66 -9.98 -15.22 -11.04
C ASP A 66 -9.58 -14.85 -9.62
N ALA A 67 -9.32 -15.82 -8.75
CA ALA A 67 -8.88 -15.58 -7.37
C ALA A 67 -7.51 -14.88 -7.30
N VAL A 68 -6.57 -15.28 -8.16
CA VAL A 68 -5.26 -14.61 -8.28
C VAL A 68 -5.42 -13.17 -8.76
N ARG A 69 -6.24 -12.95 -9.80
CA ARG A 69 -6.47 -11.62 -10.37
C ARG A 69 -7.12 -10.67 -9.37
N GLN A 70 -8.14 -11.17 -8.66
CA GLN A 70 -8.79 -10.42 -7.60
C GLN A 70 -7.79 -10.03 -6.51
N SER A 71 -6.99 -10.99 -6.02
CA SER A 71 -6.00 -10.75 -4.97
C SER A 71 -4.96 -9.71 -5.41
N ALA A 72 -4.37 -9.88 -6.60
CA ALA A 72 -3.38 -8.95 -7.13
C ALA A 72 -3.96 -7.55 -7.41
N GLY A 73 -5.25 -7.47 -7.74
CA GLY A 73 -5.98 -6.22 -7.91
C GLY A 73 -6.06 -5.37 -6.64
N PHE A 74 -6.01 -5.98 -5.45
CA PHE A 74 -6.04 -5.27 -4.17
C PHE A 74 -4.66 -4.84 -3.67
N VAL A 75 -3.63 -5.67 -3.90
CA VAL A 75 -2.31 -5.46 -3.29
C VAL A 75 -1.69 -4.13 -3.70
N ALA A 76 -1.66 -3.78 -4.98
CA ALA A 76 -1.02 -2.53 -5.41
C ALA A 76 -1.69 -1.25 -4.86
N PRO A 77 -3.04 -1.11 -4.90
CA PRO A 77 -3.74 -0.03 -4.22
C PRO A 77 -3.48 0.07 -2.71
N ASP A 78 -3.36 -1.05 -2.01
CA ASP A 78 -3.15 -1.08 -0.55
C ASP A 78 -1.84 -0.42 -0.13
N PHE A 79 -0.78 -0.55 -0.94
CA PHE A 79 0.50 0.14 -0.69
C PHE A 79 0.35 1.66 -0.80
N ALA A 80 -0.40 2.15 -1.79
CA ALA A 80 -0.65 3.58 -1.95
C ALA A 80 -1.52 4.14 -0.81
N ALA A 81 -2.55 3.40 -0.39
CA ALA A 81 -3.39 3.77 0.74
C ALA A 81 -2.59 3.80 2.06
N THR A 82 -1.71 2.81 2.27
CA THR A 82 -0.84 2.75 3.45
C THR A 82 0.16 3.90 3.47
N ALA A 83 0.78 4.22 2.32
CA ALA A 83 1.67 5.36 2.18
C ALA A 83 0.97 6.68 2.54
N GLU A 84 -0.26 6.87 2.04
CA GLU A 84 -1.03 8.07 2.32
C GLU A 84 -1.40 8.18 3.80
N ALA A 85 -1.86 7.09 4.42
CA ALA A 85 -2.15 7.06 5.85
C ALA A 85 -0.90 7.39 6.70
N GLY A 86 0.28 6.92 6.28
CA GLY A 86 1.56 7.25 6.91
C GLY A 86 1.87 8.75 6.85
N ARG A 87 1.74 9.37 5.67
CA ARG A 87 1.96 10.82 5.49
C ARG A 87 0.98 11.66 6.31
N LEU A 88 -0.30 11.30 6.32
CA LEU A 88 -1.31 11.99 7.12
C LEU A 88 -0.98 11.91 8.62
N SER A 89 -0.55 10.73 9.09
CA SER A 89 -0.16 10.54 10.48
C SER A 89 1.07 11.38 10.87
N ALA A 90 2.06 11.50 9.98
CA ALA A 90 3.24 12.34 10.19
C ALA A 90 2.87 13.84 10.25
N ALA A 91 1.99 14.29 9.35
CA ALA A 91 1.50 15.66 9.34
C ALA A 91 0.71 16.02 10.61
N ASP A 92 -0.17 15.11 11.06
CA ASP A 92 -0.94 15.29 12.29
C ASP A 92 -0.03 15.37 13.52
N TYR A 93 0.99 14.51 13.57
CA TYR A 93 2.01 14.56 14.61
C TYR A 93 2.77 15.89 14.61
N ALA A 94 3.25 16.36 13.46
CA ALA A 94 3.98 17.63 13.35
C ALA A 94 3.12 18.82 13.80
N ALA A 95 1.84 18.83 13.42
CA ALA A 95 0.90 19.85 13.86
C ALA A 95 0.60 19.78 15.37
N ALA A 96 0.58 18.59 15.96
CA ALA A 96 0.46 18.41 17.41
C ALA A 96 1.71 18.91 18.16
N ASP A 97 2.91 18.58 17.67
CA ASP A 97 4.18 19.04 18.26
C ASP A 97 4.29 20.56 18.23
N GLN A 98 3.94 21.19 17.10
CA GLN A 98 3.94 22.65 16.97
C GLN A 98 2.99 23.32 17.97
N ARG A 99 1.77 22.78 18.14
CA ARG A 99 0.79 23.30 19.12
C ARG A 99 1.30 23.16 20.56
N ALA A 100 1.92 22.03 20.89
CA ALA A 100 2.51 21.81 22.21
C ALA A 100 3.63 22.81 22.50
N ARG A 101 4.54 23.03 21.54
CA ARG A 101 5.62 24.02 21.66
C ARG A 101 5.09 25.44 21.85
N ALA A 102 4.06 25.83 21.09
CA ALA A 102 3.44 27.15 21.21
C ALA A 102 2.82 27.35 22.61
N ALA A 103 2.10 26.35 23.12
CA ALA A 103 1.51 26.40 24.46
C ALA A 103 2.59 26.52 25.56
N MET A 104 3.70 25.77 25.44
CA MET A 104 4.82 25.85 26.37
C MET A 104 5.60 27.18 26.32
N ALA A 105 5.55 27.90 25.19
CA ALA A 105 6.12 29.23 25.06
C ALA A 105 5.21 30.31 25.65
N ALA A 106 3.89 30.16 25.54
CA ALA A 106 2.90 31.11 26.06
C ALA A 106 2.62 30.98 27.58
N GLY A 107 2.91 29.82 28.18
CA GLY A 107 2.80 29.58 29.62
C GLY A 107 4.04 29.92 30.44
N ARG A 108 5.06 30.55 29.82
CA ARG A 108 6.23 31.16 30.47
C ARG A 108 6.10 32.67 30.44
#